data_AF-A0A6F7WF01-F1
#
_entry.id   AF-A0A6F7WF01-F1
#
_cell.length_a   1.000
_cell.length_b   1.000
_cell.length_c   1.000
_cell.angle_alpha   90.00
_cell.angle_beta   90.00
_cell.angle_gamma   90.00
#
_symmetry.space_group_name_H-M   'P 1'
#
loop_
_entity.id
_entity.type
_entity.pdbx_description
1 polymer ?
#
loop_
_entity_poly.entity_id
_entity_poly.type
_entity_poly.pdbx_seq_one_letter_code
_entity_poly.pdbx_strand_id
1 'polypeptide(L)'
;MSVTARAAQLHTGSHDLPVSDALARSMADGWAPAPPPGDARAMSCIYGDAGLGKTFSVLAALKEVAADLVLFLQFRSRPTPRDIRHELFTLLNLEGKAPTHPSEFDQLLKRS
;
A
#
# COMPACT_ATOMS: atom_id res chain seq x y z
N MET A 1 22.71 14.51 0.75
CA MET A 1 21.39 15.11 0.46
C MET A 1 20.34 14.25 1.14
N SER A 2 19.69 14.77 2.18
CA SER A 2 18.73 14.00 2.99
C SER A 2 17.36 14.04 2.33
N VAL A 3 16.84 12.89 1.90
CA VAL A 3 15.49 12.76 1.36
C VAL A 3 14.55 12.56 2.54
N THR A 4 13.79 13.59 2.89
CA THR A 4 12.73 13.51 3.90
C THR A 4 11.50 12.89 3.26
N ALA A 5 11.29 11.59 3.47
CA ALA A 5 10.01 10.94 3.16
C ALA A 5 8.94 11.55 4.08
N ARG A 6 8.03 12.33 3.50
CA ARG A 6 6.93 12.93 4.25
C ARG A 6 5.81 11.88 4.38
N ALA A 7 5.75 11.22 5.54
CA ALA A 7 4.64 10.34 5.87
C ALA A 7 3.36 11.20 5.98
N ALA A 8 2.42 11.02 5.06
CA ALA A 8 1.10 11.62 5.19
C ALA A 8 0.37 10.92 6.35
N GLN A 9 0.35 11.57 7.52
CA GLN A 9 -0.45 11.11 8.65
C GLN A 9 -1.89 11.57 8.43
N LEU A 10 -2.79 10.61 8.23
CA LEU A 10 -4.22 10.85 8.40
C LEU A 10 -4.50 10.95 9.90
N HIS A 11 -4.43 12.16 10.46
CA HIS A 11 -4.96 12.42 11.79
C HIS A 11 -6.49 12.45 11.69
N THR A 12 -7.15 11.37 12.12
CA THR A 12 -8.59 11.34 12.40
C THR A 12 -8.89 12.08 13.72
N GLY A 13 -8.33 13.28 13.88
CA GLY A 13 -8.40 14.09 15.10
C GLY A 13 -9.68 14.93 15.22
N SER A 14 -10.74 14.63 14.47
CA SER A 14 -12.01 15.33 14.57
C SER A 14 -13.12 14.32 14.38
N HIS A 15 -14.01 14.26 15.37
CA HIS A 15 -15.11 13.30 15.50
C HIS A 15 -16.17 13.37 14.38
N ASP A 16 -15.99 14.20 13.35
CA ASP A 16 -17.07 14.60 12.44
C ASP A 16 -16.90 14.18 10.97
N LEU A 17 -15.83 13.48 10.60
CA LEU A 17 -15.63 12.98 9.23
C LEU A 17 -15.48 11.45 9.19
N PRO A 18 -16.31 10.73 8.39
CA PRO A 18 -16.08 9.33 8.06
C PRO A 18 -14.66 9.13 7.50
N VAL A 19 -14.01 8.02 7.88
CA VAL A 19 -12.64 7.67 7.41
C VAL A 19 -12.55 7.64 5.87
N SER A 20 -13.65 7.30 5.19
CA SER A 20 -13.79 7.37 3.74
C SER A 20 -13.56 8.77 3.19
N ASP A 21 -14.10 9.79 3.85
CA ASP A 21 -14.10 11.18 3.36
C ASP A 21 -12.74 11.83 3.63
N ALA A 22 -12.13 11.51 4.77
CA ALA A 22 -10.75 11.90 5.08
C ALA A 22 -9.75 11.27 4.10
N LEU A 23 -9.97 10.01 3.73
CA LEU A 23 -9.15 9.32 2.74
C LEU A 23 -9.36 9.89 1.33
N ALA A 24 -10.61 10.10 0.90
CA ALA A 24 -10.93 10.67 -0.40
C ALA A 24 -10.32 12.07 -0.57
N ARG A 25 -10.38 12.92 0.47
CA ARG A 25 -9.68 14.21 0.50
C ARG A 25 -8.18 14.06 0.37
N SER A 26 -7.57 13.18 1.16
CA SER A 26 -6.14 12.91 1.06
C SER A 26 -5.73 12.41 -0.34
N MET A 27 -6.57 11.61 -1.00
CA MET A 27 -6.38 11.14 -2.38
C MET A 27 -6.52 12.27 -3.41
N ALA A 28 -7.51 13.14 -3.24
CA ALA A 28 -7.78 14.28 -4.12
C ALA A 28 -6.70 15.37 -4.06
N ASP A 29 -6.08 15.56 -2.89
CA ASP A 29 -5.02 16.56 -2.68
C ASP A 29 -3.64 16.13 -3.21
N GLY A 30 -3.59 15.12 -4.09
CA GLY A 30 -2.36 14.61 -4.68
C GLY A 30 -1.58 13.73 -3.71
N TRP A 31 -2.21 12.65 -3.21
CA TRP A 31 -1.62 11.74 -2.20
C TRP A 31 -0.27 11.14 -2.58
N ALA A 32 0.06 11.14 -3.88
CA ALA A 32 1.40 10.95 -4.39
C ALA A 32 1.65 12.00 -5.48
N PRO A 33 2.75 12.78 -5.44
CA PRO A 33 3.22 13.44 -6.64
C PRO A 33 3.42 12.36 -7.71
N ALA A 34 3.10 12.65 -8.98
CA ALA A 34 3.44 11.76 -10.08
C ALA A 34 4.92 11.36 -9.93
N PRO A 35 5.24 10.08 -9.75
CA PRO A 35 6.62 9.69 -9.51
C PRO A 35 7.43 10.12 -10.73
N PRO A 36 8.56 10.84 -10.56
CA PRO A 36 9.45 11.05 -11.68
C PRO A 36 9.84 9.67 -12.23
N PRO A 37 9.95 9.51 -13.57
CA PRO A 37 10.25 8.21 -14.16
C PRO A 37 11.53 7.64 -13.53
N GLY A 38 11.38 6.62 -12.69
CA GLY A 38 12.46 5.94 -11.97
C GLY A 38 12.42 5.98 -10.43
N ASP A 39 11.58 6.81 -9.78
CA ASP A 39 11.57 6.95 -8.32
C ASP A 39 10.14 6.93 -7.73
N ALA A 40 9.47 5.77 -7.79
CA ALA A 40 8.22 5.55 -7.06
C ALA A 40 8.51 5.29 -5.57
N ARG A 41 8.55 6.36 -4.77
CA ARG A 41 8.60 6.28 -3.30
C ARG A 41 7.42 7.02 -2.68
N ALA A 42 6.25 6.40 -2.70
CA ALA A 42 5.15 6.79 -1.83
C ALA A 42 4.73 5.56 -1.01
N MET A 43 4.96 5.61 0.31
CA MET A 43 4.37 4.68 1.27
C MET A 43 3.50 5.48 2.21
N SER A 44 2.30 4.98 2.49
CA SER A 44 1.36 5.56 3.46
C SER A 44 1.01 4.53 4.52
N CYS A 45 0.72 5.00 5.74
CA CYS A 45 0.32 4.17 6.86
C CYS A 45 -0.97 4.71 7.46
N ILE A 46 -1.97 3.84 7.62
CA ILE A 46 -3.27 4.17 8.21
C ILE A 46 -3.42 3.33 9.47
N TYR A 47 -3.43 3.98 10.62
CA TYR A 47 -3.52 3.33 11.93
C TYR A 47 -4.72 3.84 12.72
N GLY A 48 -5.19 3.03 13.67
CA GLY A 48 -6.32 3.36 14.55
C GLY A 48 -7.02 2.09 15.06
N ASP A 49 -7.97 2.25 15.96
CA ASP A 49 -8.63 1.11 16.63
C ASP A 49 -9.37 0.17 15.67
N ALA A 50 -9.49 -1.09 16.08
CA ALA A 50 -10.27 -2.07 15.34
C ALA A 50 -11.75 -1.64 15.25
N GLY A 51 -12.41 -1.97 14.14
CA GLY A 51 -13.82 -1.63 13.93
C GLY A 51 -14.09 -0.26 13.29
N LEU A 52 -13.11 0.65 13.21
CA LEU A 52 -13.27 1.98 12.59
C LEU A 52 -13.35 1.97 11.04
N GLY A 53 -13.52 0.82 10.39
CA GLY A 53 -13.71 0.75 8.95
C GLY A 53 -12.49 1.13 8.08
N LYS A 54 -11.27 1.19 8.64
CA LYS A 54 -10.04 1.58 7.92
C LYS A 54 -9.83 0.77 6.64
N THR A 55 -9.83 -0.56 6.74
CA THR A 55 -9.66 -1.46 5.59
C THR A 55 -10.75 -1.27 4.55
N PHE A 56 -12.00 -1.16 4.99
CA PHE A 56 -13.15 -0.96 4.09
C PHE A 56 -13.02 0.36 3.32
N SER A 57 -12.76 1.46 4.02
CA SER A 57 -12.65 2.80 3.44
C SER A 57 -11.50 2.87 2.42
N VAL A 58 -10.35 2.27 2.75
CA VAL A 58 -9.18 2.20 1.85
C VAL A 58 -9.48 1.41 0.60
N LEU A 59 -10.08 0.23 0.74
CA LEU A 59 -10.43 -0.59 -0.40
C LEU A 59 -11.49 0.07 -1.29
N ALA A 60 -12.49 0.74 -0.70
CA ALA A 60 -13.51 1.46 -1.46
C ALA A 60 -12.90 2.57 -2.31
N ALA A 61 -12.09 3.45 -1.71
CA ALA A 61 -11.46 4.56 -2.41
C ALA A 61 -10.46 4.07 -3.48
N LEU A 62 -9.62 3.07 -3.17
CA LEU A 62 -8.67 2.53 -4.16
C LEU A 62 -9.36 1.87 -5.36
N LYS A 63 -10.51 1.22 -5.14
CA LYS A 63 -11.32 0.63 -6.22
C LYS A 63 -11.90 1.69 -7.15
N GLU A 64 -12.30 2.85 -6.62
CA GLU A 64 -12.79 3.96 -7.45
C GLU A 64 -11.68 4.56 -8.32
N VAL A 65 -10.44 4.59 -7.83
CA VAL A 65 -9.31 5.20 -8.54
C VAL A 65 -8.71 4.27 -9.59
N ALA A 66 -8.40 3.02 -9.23
CA ALA A 66 -7.70 2.08 -10.11
C ALA A 66 -7.89 0.63 -9.66
N ALA A 67 -9.12 0.11 -9.70
CA ALA A 67 -9.45 -1.24 -9.21
C ALA A 67 -8.52 -2.35 -9.70
N ASP A 68 -8.09 -2.30 -10.97
CA ASP A 68 -7.27 -3.34 -11.59
C ASP A 68 -5.81 -3.35 -11.11
N LEU A 69 -5.36 -2.29 -10.42
CA LEU A 69 -4.01 -2.15 -9.89
C LEU A 69 -3.93 -2.41 -8.37
N VAL A 70 -5.05 -2.78 -7.74
CA VAL A 70 -5.12 -2.98 -6.29
C VAL A 70 -4.85 -4.43 -5.94
N LEU A 71 -3.74 -4.67 -5.24
CA LEU A 71 -3.46 -5.95 -4.60
C LEU A 71 -3.78 -5.87 -3.10
N PHE A 72 -4.62 -6.79 -2.63
CA PHE A 72 -4.98 -6.88 -1.22
C PHE A 72 -4.20 -7.99 -0.51
N LEU A 73 -3.30 -7.61 0.39
CA LEU A 73 -2.52 -8.54 1.21
C LEU A 73 -2.99 -8.46 2.66
N GLN A 74 -3.39 -9.60 3.21
CA GLN A 74 -3.79 -9.73 4.60
C GLN A 74 -2.82 -10.64 5.35
N PHE A 75 -2.14 -10.07 6.33
CA PHE A 75 -1.25 -10.84 7.20
C PHE A 75 -1.90 -11.10 8.56
N ARG A 76 -1.58 -12.25 9.14
CA ARG A 76 -1.81 -12.50 10.57
C ARG A 76 -0.80 -11.71 11.41
N SER A 77 -0.88 -11.82 12.73
CA SER A 77 0.09 -11.19 13.62
C SER A 77 1.53 -11.60 13.25
N ARG A 78 2.40 -10.61 13.04
CA ARG A 78 3.85 -10.76 12.77
C ARG A 78 4.20 -11.52 11.48
N PRO A 79 3.89 -10.99 10.30
CA PRO A 79 4.40 -11.57 9.06
C PRO A 79 5.92 -11.47 9.02
N THR A 80 6.58 -12.53 8.54
CA THR A 80 8.00 -12.48 8.21
C THR A 80 8.19 -11.88 6.82
N PRO A 81 9.37 -11.32 6.50
CA PRO A 81 9.67 -10.88 5.14
C PRO A 81 9.51 -11.98 4.09
N ARG A 82 9.66 -13.26 4.47
CA ARG A 82 9.42 -14.40 3.58
C ARG A 82 7.93 -14.56 3.27
N ASP A 83 7.06 -14.41 4.27
CA ASP A 83 5.62 -14.51 4.09
C ASP A 83 5.12 -13.42 3.13
N ILE A 84 5.65 -12.19 3.28
CA ILE A 84 5.33 -11.07 2.37
C ILE A 84 5.73 -11.40 0.93
N ARG A 85 6.96 -11.90 0.70
CA ARG A 85 7.42 -12.27 -0.65
C ARG A 85 6.58 -13.39 -1.26
N HIS A 86 6.23 -14.40 -0.47
CA HIS A 86 5.42 -15.52 -0.94
C HIS A 86 4.02 -15.08 -1.35
N GLU A 87 3.34 -14.27 -0.51
CA GLU A 87 2.01 -13.74 -0.85
C GLU A 87 2.05 -12.85 -2.10
N LEU A 88 3.05 -11.97 -2.21
CA LEU A 88 3.23 -11.15 -3.40
C LEU A 88 3.49 -11.99 -4.65
N PHE A 89 4.31 -13.03 -4.57
CA PHE A 89 4.58 -13.93 -5.69
C PHE A 89 3.29 -14.57 -6.24
N THR A 90 2.44 -15.05 -5.33
CA THR A 90 1.17 -15.70 -5.69
C THR A 90 0.17 -14.69 -6.25
N LEU A 91 -0.01 -13.54 -5.62
CA LEU A 91 -1.01 -12.55 -6.03
C LEU A 91 -0.66 -11.87 -7.36
N LEU A 92 0.62 -11.63 -7.62
CA LEU A 92 1.09 -11.10 -8.90
C LEU A 92 1.12 -12.17 -10.01
N ASN A 93 0.76 -13.43 -9.69
CA ASN A 93 0.80 -14.57 -10.61
C ASN A 93 2.13 -14.68 -11.36
N LEU A 94 3.23 -14.53 -10.60
CA LEU A 94 4.57 -14.53 -11.16
C LEU A 94 4.96 -15.94 -11.60
N GLU A 95 5.58 -16.05 -12.79
CA GLU A 95 5.96 -17.34 -13.33
C GLU A 95 7.14 -17.97 -12.58
N GLY A 96 7.15 -19.31 -12.54
CA GLY A 96 8.27 -20.09 -12.00
C GLY A 96 8.11 -20.47 -10.52
N LYS A 97 9.24 -20.62 -9.83
CA LYS A 97 9.28 -21.01 -8.42
C LYS A 97 9.45 -19.77 -7.54
N ALA A 98 8.69 -19.72 -6.44
CA ALA A 98 8.80 -18.66 -5.44
C ALA A 98 10.26 -18.46 -4.99
N PRO A 99 10.83 -17.24 -5.16
CA PRO A 99 12.20 -16.95 -4.80
C PRO A 99 12.48 -17.12 -3.30
N THR A 100 13.59 -17.78 -2.97
CA THR A 100 14.02 -17.99 -1.59
C THR A 100 14.75 -16.77 -1.02
N HIS A 101 15.46 -16.02 -1.87
CA HIS A 101 16.25 -14.88 -1.47
C HIS A 101 15.61 -13.53 -1.84
N PRO A 102 15.78 -12.47 -1.02
CA PRO A 102 15.23 -11.14 -1.32
C PRO A 102 15.69 -10.58 -2.68
N SER A 103 16.97 -10.72 -3.03
CA SER A 103 17.54 -10.21 -4.27
C SER A 103 16.96 -10.84 -5.53
N GLU A 104 16.66 -12.15 -5.47
CA GLU A 104 16.01 -12.87 -6.57
C GLU A 104 14.58 -12.37 -6.79
N PHE A 105 13.86 -12.09 -5.71
CA PHE A 105 12.50 -11.55 -5.76
C PHE A 105 12.49 -10.13 -6.34
N ASP A 106 13.39 -9.26 -5.90
CA ASP A 106 13.53 -7.90 -6.44
C ASP A 106 13.85 -7.90 -7.94
N GLN A 107 14.69 -8.83 -8.40
CA GLN A 107 14.98 -9.01 -9.83
C GLN A 107 13.77 -9.53 -10.61
N LEU A 108 12.93 -10.34 -9.98
CA LEU A 108 11.70 -10.83 -10.60
C LEU A 108 10.70 -9.67 -10.76
N LEU A 109 10.47 -8.88 -9.70
CA LEU A 109 9.59 -7.71 -9.74
C LEU A 109 9.99 -6.66 -10.78
N LYS A 110 11.29 -6.53 -11.08
CA LYS A 110 11.78 -5.58 -12.10
C LYS A 110 11.60 -6.08 -13.54
N ARG A 111 11.29 -7.37 -13.74
CA ARG A 111 11.14 -8.01 -15.05
C ARG A 111 9.69 -8.26 -15.45
N SER A 112 8.78 -8.32 -14.47
CA SER A 112 7.32 -8.35 -14.64
C SER A 112 6.77 -6.98 -14.97
#